data_AF-A0A925NRM8-F1
#
_entry.id   AF-A0A925NRM8-F1
#
_cell.length_a   1.000
_cell.length_b   1.000
_cell.length_c   1.000
_cell.angle_alpha   90.00
_cell.angle_beta   90.00
_cell.angle_gamma   90.00
#
_symmetry.space_group_name_H-M   'P 1'
#
loop_
_entity.id
_entity.type
_entity.pdbx_description
1 polymer ?
#
loop_
_entity_poly.entity_id
_entity_poly.type
_entity_poly.pdbx_seq_one_letter_code
_entity_poly.pdbx_strand_id
1 'polypeptide(L)'
;MDVKTTTGKSSNQRLLEKREQSEAVNAATLKKRHDRGALHARERILALLDPDSFIELDRYAVHHCEHFGLQDKKVLGDGVVTGQGKLDGRTVYIFAHDATFLGGALGEVFARKVCKVMDLAIQAGCPVIGLNESGGARIQEGVASLAGYADIFYRNVNSSGVIPQISVIYGPCAGGAVYSPAVTDFTIMVANSSYMFITGPEIVRTVTGEEVTFDELGGAQVHNEKSGVAQLLADDEEDSFWMVRKLLSYLPLNNLEAPPYVEPGPDAEPEDAAKLDSLVPVDSFKPYDMHEVITRIFDRGDFFEIAPLYATNLITGFARLKGETVGIVANQPKSLAGTLDINASVKGAR
;
A
#
# COMPACT_ATOMS: atom_id res chain seq x y z
N MET A 1 -37.61 -14.37 -20.22
CA MET A 1 -36.94 -15.54 -19.59
C MET A 1 -37.54 -15.72 -18.22
N ASP A 2 -38.03 -16.93 -17.95
CA ASP A 2 -38.95 -17.25 -16.87
C ASP A 2 -38.22 -17.38 -15.51
N VAL A 3 -38.64 -16.60 -14.50
CA VAL A 3 -37.94 -16.42 -13.21
C VAL A 3 -38.49 -17.34 -12.12
N LYS A 4 -39.32 -18.34 -12.47
CA LYS A 4 -40.20 -19.02 -11.51
C LYS A 4 -40.00 -20.53 -11.33
N THR A 5 -38.80 -21.07 -11.44
CA THR A 5 -38.56 -22.48 -11.05
C THR A 5 -37.35 -22.67 -10.17
N THR A 6 -37.62 -23.00 -8.91
CA THR A 6 -36.68 -23.51 -7.88
C THR A 6 -36.24 -24.95 -8.17
N THR A 7 -35.99 -25.28 -9.44
CA THR A 7 -35.27 -26.50 -9.82
C THR A 7 -33.81 -26.09 -9.93
N GLY A 8 -33.01 -26.41 -8.90
CA GLY A 8 -31.67 -25.87 -8.60
C GLY A 8 -30.55 -25.99 -9.66
N LYS A 9 -30.87 -26.24 -10.93
CA LYS A 9 -29.93 -26.17 -12.05
C LYS A 9 -29.86 -24.75 -12.67
N SER A 10 -30.94 -23.97 -12.72
CA SER A 10 -30.95 -22.67 -13.42
C SER A 10 -30.35 -21.51 -12.61
N SER A 11 -30.64 -21.41 -11.30
CA SER A 11 -30.11 -20.33 -10.44
C SER A 11 -28.61 -20.47 -10.18
N ASN A 12 -28.13 -21.70 -10.03
CA ASN A 12 -26.69 -21.98 -9.84
C ASN A 12 -25.90 -21.65 -11.11
N GLN A 13 -26.42 -22.02 -12.28
CA GLN A 13 -25.78 -21.67 -13.55
C GLN A 13 -25.70 -20.15 -13.74
N ARG A 14 -26.78 -19.41 -13.45
CA ARG A 14 -26.77 -17.93 -13.50
C ARG A 14 -25.74 -17.31 -12.54
N LEU A 15 -25.53 -17.91 -11.36
CA LEU A 15 -24.52 -17.44 -10.41
C LEU A 15 -23.10 -17.67 -10.93
N LEU A 16 -22.85 -18.83 -11.54
CA LEU A 16 -21.57 -19.15 -12.20
C LEU A 16 -21.30 -18.20 -13.36
N GLU A 17 -22.29 -17.94 -14.22
CA GLU A 17 -22.17 -16.97 -15.32
C GLU A 17 -21.87 -15.55 -14.80
N LYS A 18 -22.56 -15.11 -13.73
CA LYS A 18 -22.26 -13.81 -13.10
C LYS A 18 -20.86 -13.76 -12.50
N ARG A 19 -20.38 -14.88 -11.94
CA ARG A 19 -19.01 -15.00 -11.43
C ARG A 19 -18.00 -14.83 -12.56
N GLU A 20 -18.17 -15.57 -13.65
CA GLU A 20 -17.33 -15.42 -14.85
C GLU A 20 -17.36 -13.98 -15.39
N GLN A 21 -18.54 -13.36 -15.46
CA GLN A 21 -18.69 -11.96 -15.88
C GLN A 21 -17.95 -10.96 -14.96
N SER A 22 -17.92 -11.20 -13.65
CA SER A 22 -17.20 -10.33 -12.71
C SER A 22 -15.68 -10.49 -12.75
N GLU A 23 -15.21 -11.61 -13.29
CA GLU A 23 -13.80 -11.92 -13.47
C GLU A 23 -13.33 -11.57 -14.90
N ALA A 24 -14.28 -11.38 -15.83
CA ALA A 24 -14.01 -11.04 -17.21
C ALA A 24 -13.48 -9.61 -17.37
N VAL A 25 -12.24 -9.51 -17.84
CA VAL A 25 -11.62 -8.28 -18.32
C VAL A 25 -11.40 -8.42 -19.82
N ASN A 26 -11.54 -7.33 -20.58
CA ASN A 26 -11.25 -7.35 -22.01
C ASN A 26 -9.80 -7.81 -22.24
N ALA A 27 -9.62 -8.89 -23.01
CA ALA A 27 -8.31 -9.52 -23.21
C ALA A 27 -7.26 -8.59 -23.82
N ALA A 28 -7.66 -7.66 -24.71
CA ALA A 28 -6.74 -6.67 -25.27
C ALA A 28 -6.33 -5.62 -24.23
N THR A 29 -7.24 -5.20 -23.35
CA THR A 29 -6.92 -4.33 -22.20
C THR A 29 -5.97 -5.03 -21.24
N LEU A 30 -6.24 -6.29 -20.88
CA LEU A 30 -5.39 -7.07 -19.99
C LEU A 30 -3.99 -7.27 -20.58
N LYS A 31 -3.90 -7.68 -21.85
CA LYS A 31 -2.63 -7.82 -22.55
C LYS A 31 -1.84 -6.51 -22.55
N LYS A 32 -2.47 -5.37 -22.85
CA LYS A 32 -1.79 -4.05 -22.81
C LYS A 32 -1.25 -3.71 -21.42
N ARG A 33 -1.90 -4.15 -20.35
CA ARG A 33 -1.39 -3.96 -18.97
C ARG A 33 -0.19 -4.85 -18.71
N HIS A 34 -0.28 -6.13 -19.07
CA HIS A 34 0.83 -7.06 -18.91
C HIS A 34 2.05 -6.69 -19.76
N ASP A 35 1.85 -6.20 -21.00
CA ASP A 35 2.91 -5.74 -21.89
C ASP A 35 3.74 -4.59 -21.29
N ARG A 36 3.18 -3.84 -20.33
CA ARG A 36 3.88 -2.76 -19.59
C ARG A 36 4.24 -3.15 -18.15
N GLY A 37 4.17 -4.44 -17.79
CA GLY A 37 4.50 -4.95 -16.46
C GLY A 37 3.48 -4.65 -15.36
N ALA A 38 2.25 -4.23 -15.70
CA ALA A 38 1.22 -3.90 -14.73
C ALA A 38 0.19 -5.02 -14.60
N LEU A 39 -0.07 -5.50 -13.38
CA LEU A 39 -1.09 -6.53 -13.15
C LEU A 39 -2.49 -5.91 -13.06
N HIS A 40 -3.52 -6.74 -13.22
CA HIS A 40 -4.90 -6.41 -12.89
C HIS A 40 -5.12 -6.42 -11.37
N ALA A 41 -6.12 -5.68 -10.89
CA ALA A 41 -6.47 -5.57 -9.47
C ALA A 41 -6.60 -6.93 -8.78
N ARG A 42 -7.26 -7.90 -9.44
CA ARG A 42 -7.45 -9.25 -8.90
C ARG A 42 -6.16 -10.07 -8.93
N GLU A 43 -5.35 -9.92 -9.98
CA GLU A 43 -4.04 -10.58 -10.06
C GLU A 43 -3.11 -10.11 -8.93
N ARG A 44 -3.10 -8.81 -8.60
CA ARG A 44 -2.34 -8.28 -7.46
C ARG A 44 -2.78 -8.86 -6.12
N ILE A 45 -4.10 -8.92 -5.88
CA ILE A 45 -4.64 -9.54 -4.65
C ILE A 45 -4.20 -11.01 -4.55
N LEU A 46 -4.33 -11.76 -5.64
CA LEU A 46 -3.99 -13.20 -5.64
C LEU A 46 -2.48 -13.46 -5.55
N ALA A 47 -1.64 -12.57 -6.08
CA ALA A 47 -0.19 -12.65 -5.94
C ALA A 47 0.27 -12.31 -4.50
N LEU A 48 -0.37 -11.31 -3.89
CA LEU A 48 -0.02 -10.86 -2.53
C LEU A 48 -0.52 -11.80 -1.43
N LEU A 49 -1.69 -12.42 -1.59
CA LEU A 49 -2.27 -13.28 -0.57
C LEU A 49 -1.79 -14.73 -0.69
N ASP A 50 -1.97 -15.49 0.38
CA ASP A 50 -1.71 -16.92 0.38
C ASP A 50 -2.67 -17.64 -0.60
N PRO A 51 -2.22 -18.69 -1.30
CA PRO A 51 -3.05 -19.44 -2.22
C PRO A 51 -4.37 -19.90 -1.60
N ASP A 52 -5.45 -19.82 -2.37
CA ASP A 52 -6.81 -20.25 -1.99
C ASP A 52 -7.39 -19.60 -0.71
N SER A 53 -6.84 -18.45 -0.28
CA SER A 53 -7.28 -17.75 0.93
C SER A 53 -8.26 -16.59 0.69
N PHE A 54 -8.30 -16.04 -0.53
CA PHE A 54 -9.05 -14.83 -0.83
C PHE A 54 -10.57 -15.07 -0.86
N ILE A 55 -11.29 -14.33 -0.03
CA ILE A 55 -12.75 -14.30 0.04
C ILE A 55 -13.21 -12.89 -0.37
N GLU A 56 -13.71 -12.79 -1.60
CA GLU A 56 -14.18 -11.52 -2.15
C GLU A 56 -15.55 -11.11 -1.62
N LEU A 57 -15.70 -9.81 -1.36
CA LEU A 57 -16.92 -9.17 -0.91
C LEU A 57 -17.51 -8.28 -2.00
N ASP A 58 -18.84 -8.17 -2.02
CA ASP A 58 -19.58 -7.26 -2.91
C ASP A 58 -19.18 -7.36 -4.40
N ARG A 59 -18.81 -8.56 -4.84
CA ARG A 59 -18.37 -8.90 -6.21
C ARG A 59 -19.34 -8.41 -7.29
N TYR A 60 -20.64 -8.44 -7.00
CA TYR A 60 -21.70 -8.13 -7.97
C TYR A 60 -22.28 -6.72 -7.81
N ALA A 61 -21.70 -5.88 -6.96
CA ALA A 61 -22.17 -4.51 -6.77
C ALA A 61 -21.96 -3.68 -8.05
N VAL A 62 -22.87 -2.74 -8.32
CA VAL A 62 -22.83 -1.85 -9.48
C VAL A 62 -23.32 -0.46 -9.05
N HIS A 63 -22.77 0.60 -9.63
CA HIS A 63 -23.28 1.96 -9.37
C HIS A 63 -24.72 2.15 -9.90
N HIS A 64 -25.40 3.13 -9.33
CA HIS A 64 -26.77 3.51 -9.69
C HIS A 64 -26.86 4.84 -10.44
N CYS A 65 -25.73 5.51 -10.68
CA CYS A 65 -25.70 6.79 -11.38
C CYS A 65 -26.19 6.70 -12.83
N GLU A 66 -27.08 7.63 -13.20
CA GLU A 66 -27.68 7.79 -14.53
C GLU A 66 -27.23 9.09 -15.23
N HIS A 67 -26.27 9.80 -14.64
CA HIS A 67 -25.75 11.04 -15.20
C HIS A 67 -24.65 10.79 -16.23
N PHE A 68 -24.52 11.70 -17.20
CA PHE A 68 -23.41 11.74 -18.16
C PHE A 68 -23.14 10.42 -18.93
N GLY A 69 -24.19 9.63 -19.20
CA GLY A 69 -24.08 8.37 -19.94
C GLY A 69 -23.56 7.20 -19.12
N LEU A 70 -23.46 7.34 -17.79
CA LEU A 70 -22.91 6.29 -16.92
C LEU A 70 -23.87 5.10 -16.77
N GLN A 71 -25.17 5.27 -17.00
CA GLN A 71 -26.16 4.19 -16.96
C GLN A 71 -25.82 3.03 -17.92
N ASP A 72 -25.15 3.33 -19.03
CA ASP A 72 -24.76 2.39 -20.08
C ASP A 72 -23.36 1.79 -19.85
N LYS A 73 -22.64 2.23 -18.81
CA LYS A 73 -21.26 1.83 -18.50
C LYS A 73 -21.17 1.22 -17.10
N LYS A 74 -21.61 -0.03 -16.95
CA LYS A 74 -21.60 -0.76 -15.69
C LYS A 74 -20.63 -1.94 -15.75
N VAL A 75 -19.85 -2.11 -14.68
CA VAL A 75 -19.05 -3.31 -14.43
C VAL A 75 -19.40 -3.88 -13.06
N LEU A 76 -19.38 -5.20 -12.92
CA LEU A 76 -19.53 -5.85 -11.62
C LEU A 76 -18.32 -5.50 -10.74
N GLY A 77 -18.60 -5.10 -9.51
CA GLY A 77 -17.60 -4.67 -8.53
C GLY A 77 -17.37 -3.15 -8.48
N ASP A 78 -17.90 -2.39 -9.45
CA ASP A 78 -17.83 -0.93 -9.54
C ASP A 78 -16.39 -0.34 -9.55
N GLY A 79 -15.44 -1.06 -10.12
CA GLY A 79 -14.05 -0.61 -10.26
C GLY A 79 -13.16 -0.87 -9.03
N VAL A 80 -13.62 -1.68 -8.07
CA VAL A 80 -12.80 -2.13 -6.94
C VAL A 80 -13.05 -3.60 -6.61
N VAL A 81 -11.98 -4.34 -6.36
CA VAL A 81 -12.03 -5.69 -5.80
C VAL A 81 -11.76 -5.57 -4.30
N THR A 82 -12.66 -6.09 -3.46
CA THR A 82 -12.56 -5.96 -1.99
C THR A 82 -12.77 -7.31 -1.33
N GLY A 83 -12.14 -7.54 -0.18
CA GLY A 83 -12.33 -8.79 0.55
C GLY A 83 -11.40 -8.96 1.73
N GLN A 84 -11.26 -10.21 2.14
CA GLN A 84 -10.29 -10.67 3.12
C GLN A 84 -9.49 -11.83 2.57
N GLY A 85 -8.34 -12.11 3.14
CA GLY A 85 -7.57 -13.31 2.87
C GLY A 85 -6.53 -13.55 3.94
N LYS A 86 -5.52 -14.36 3.60
CA LYS A 86 -4.40 -14.62 4.50
C LYS A 86 -3.09 -14.16 3.87
N LEU A 87 -2.19 -13.71 4.72
CA LEU A 87 -0.80 -13.45 4.37
C LEU A 87 0.05 -14.13 5.45
N ASP A 88 0.85 -15.11 5.05
CA ASP A 88 1.63 -15.98 5.94
C ASP A 88 0.77 -16.57 7.07
N GLY A 89 -0.43 -17.03 6.70
CA GLY A 89 -1.42 -17.64 7.60
C GLY A 89 -2.27 -16.65 8.41
N ARG A 90 -1.93 -15.36 8.39
CA ARG A 90 -2.57 -14.31 9.19
C ARG A 90 -3.65 -13.57 8.40
N THR A 91 -4.82 -13.34 9.01
CA THR A 91 -5.93 -12.68 8.33
C THR A 91 -5.60 -11.21 8.04
N VAL A 92 -5.87 -10.79 6.80
CA VAL A 92 -5.78 -9.40 6.35
C VAL A 92 -7.02 -9.02 5.54
N TYR A 93 -7.39 -7.76 5.61
CA TYR A 93 -8.42 -7.16 4.76
C TYR A 93 -7.76 -6.38 3.64
N ILE A 94 -8.38 -6.40 2.46
CA ILE A 94 -7.75 -5.84 1.27
C ILE A 94 -8.76 -5.24 0.31
N PHE A 95 -8.36 -4.15 -0.35
CA PHE A 95 -9.04 -3.59 -1.50
C PHE A 95 -8.04 -3.26 -2.61
N ALA A 96 -8.45 -3.43 -3.86
CA ALA A 96 -7.64 -3.11 -5.03
C ALA A 96 -8.45 -2.36 -6.08
N HIS A 97 -7.93 -1.21 -6.49
CA HIS A 97 -8.52 -0.41 -7.56
C HIS A 97 -8.37 -1.12 -8.90
N ASP A 98 -9.47 -1.25 -9.64
CA ASP A 98 -9.44 -1.72 -11.02
C ASP A 98 -9.42 -0.54 -11.98
N ALA A 99 -8.20 -0.16 -12.38
CA ALA A 99 -7.96 0.91 -13.33
C ALA A 99 -8.51 0.64 -14.74
N THR A 100 -8.91 -0.60 -15.07
CA THR A 100 -9.53 -0.92 -16.37
C THR A 100 -10.95 -0.38 -16.48
N PHE A 101 -11.61 -0.10 -15.36
CA PHE A 101 -12.92 0.54 -15.33
C PHE A 101 -12.80 2.01 -14.93
N LEU A 102 -13.05 2.91 -15.90
CA LEU A 102 -13.04 4.36 -15.69
C LEU A 102 -11.77 4.88 -14.99
N GLY A 103 -10.61 4.24 -15.23
CA GLY A 103 -9.35 4.62 -14.61
C GLY A 103 -9.30 4.38 -13.10
N GLY A 104 -10.15 3.49 -12.55
CA GLY A 104 -10.19 3.21 -11.11
C GLY A 104 -10.78 4.36 -10.29
N ALA A 105 -11.53 5.25 -10.95
CA ALA A 105 -12.13 6.42 -10.33
C ALA A 105 -13.19 6.02 -9.29
N LEU A 106 -13.06 6.61 -8.10
CA LEU A 106 -13.91 6.34 -6.96
C LEU A 106 -15.30 6.95 -7.16
N GLY A 107 -16.32 6.08 -7.18
CA GLY A 107 -17.74 6.44 -7.10
C GLY A 107 -18.35 6.06 -5.74
N GLU A 108 -19.66 6.24 -5.60
CA GLU A 108 -20.39 5.97 -4.35
C GLU A 108 -20.34 4.49 -3.96
N VAL A 109 -20.59 3.58 -4.92
CA VAL A 109 -20.65 2.14 -4.63
C VAL A 109 -19.26 1.57 -4.40
N PHE A 110 -18.28 1.99 -5.19
CA PHE A 110 -16.86 1.81 -4.91
C PHE A 110 -16.53 2.16 -3.45
N ALA A 111 -16.84 3.38 -3.01
CA ALA A 111 -16.49 3.86 -1.68
C ALA A 111 -17.16 3.01 -0.59
N ARG A 112 -18.45 2.69 -0.74
CA ARG A 112 -19.16 1.82 0.20
C ARG A 112 -18.51 0.44 0.33
N LYS A 113 -17.98 -0.14 -0.76
CA LYS A 113 -17.26 -1.42 -0.71
C LYS A 113 -15.96 -1.31 0.09
N VAL A 114 -15.18 -0.25 -0.13
CA VAL A 114 -13.93 -0.01 0.62
C VAL A 114 -14.23 0.24 2.10
N CYS A 115 -15.19 1.12 2.40
CA CYS A 115 -15.66 1.38 3.75
C CYS A 115 -16.08 0.11 4.49
N LYS A 116 -16.82 -0.79 3.82
CA LYS A 116 -17.21 -2.08 4.42
C LYS A 116 -16.01 -2.94 4.79
N VAL A 117 -14.99 -3.01 3.93
CA VAL A 117 -13.76 -3.77 4.22
C VAL A 117 -12.98 -3.17 5.37
N MET A 118 -12.87 -1.84 5.45
CA MET A 118 -12.23 -1.16 6.57
C MET A 118 -13.01 -1.38 7.88
N ASP A 119 -14.35 -1.30 7.85
CA ASP A 119 -15.20 -1.55 9.02
C ASP A 119 -15.01 -2.99 9.53
N LEU A 120 -14.97 -3.97 8.62
CA LEU A 120 -14.71 -5.36 8.98
C LEU A 120 -13.29 -5.57 9.52
N ALA A 121 -12.28 -4.89 8.95
CA ALA A 121 -10.90 -4.94 9.41
C ALA A 121 -10.76 -4.49 10.87
N ILE A 122 -11.35 -3.34 11.20
CA ILE A 122 -11.36 -2.82 12.58
C ILE A 122 -12.11 -3.77 13.50
N GLN A 123 -13.29 -4.25 13.11
CA GLN A 123 -14.10 -5.18 13.92
C GLN A 123 -13.37 -6.49 14.21
N ALA A 124 -12.60 -6.99 13.24
CA ALA A 124 -11.81 -8.21 13.38
C ALA A 124 -10.44 -7.98 14.04
N GLY A 125 -10.02 -6.73 14.26
CA GLY A 125 -8.68 -6.41 14.73
C GLY A 125 -7.59 -6.89 13.76
N CYS A 126 -7.80 -6.75 12.46
CA CYS A 126 -6.89 -7.23 11.42
C CYS A 126 -6.37 -6.08 10.54
N PRO A 127 -5.15 -6.17 9.99
CA PRO A 127 -4.62 -5.17 9.08
C PRO A 127 -5.48 -4.93 7.85
N VAL A 128 -5.41 -3.73 7.29
CA VAL A 128 -6.02 -3.38 6.00
C VAL A 128 -4.97 -2.93 5.00
N ILE A 129 -5.01 -3.51 3.80
CA ILE A 129 -4.10 -3.21 2.70
C ILE A 129 -4.88 -2.57 1.54
N GLY A 130 -4.46 -1.38 1.11
CA GLY A 130 -5.00 -0.68 -0.06
C GLY A 130 -4.06 -0.78 -1.25
N LEU A 131 -4.51 -1.37 -2.36
CA LEU A 131 -3.77 -1.45 -3.62
C LEU A 131 -4.33 -0.40 -4.59
N ASN A 132 -3.63 0.72 -4.72
CA ASN A 132 -4.14 1.95 -5.31
C ASN A 132 -3.66 2.16 -6.75
N GLU A 133 -4.62 2.42 -7.65
CA GLU A 133 -4.43 2.89 -9.02
C GLU A 133 -5.70 3.67 -9.40
N SER A 134 -5.76 4.92 -8.95
CA SER A 134 -6.94 5.79 -8.97
C SER A 134 -6.74 7.04 -9.81
N GLY A 135 -7.57 7.18 -10.85
CA GLY A 135 -7.73 8.42 -11.60
C GLY A 135 -8.40 9.57 -10.81
N GLY A 136 -8.72 9.37 -9.53
CA GLY A 136 -9.33 10.38 -8.66
C GLY A 136 -10.82 10.16 -8.43
N ALA A 137 -11.58 11.25 -8.27
CA ALA A 137 -13.03 11.18 -8.08
C ALA A 137 -13.73 10.86 -9.41
N ARG A 138 -14.77 10.02 -9.36
CA ARG A 138 -15.67 9.85 -10.51
C ARG A 138 -16.54 11.09 -10.63
N ILE A 139 -16.13 12.01 -11.50
CA ILE A 139 -16.75 13.34 -11.69
C ILE A 139 -18.24 13.23 -12.02
N GLN A 140 -18.63 12.18 -12.74
CA GLN A 140 -20.02 11.93 -13.16
C GLN A 140 -20.97 11.71 -11.96
N GLU A 141 -20.45 11.23 -10.83
CA GLU A 141 -21.21 11.03 -9.59
C GLU A 141 -21.11 12.23 -8.63
N GLY A 142 -20.31 13.25 -8.97
CA GLY A 142 -20.25 14.54 -8.30
C GLY A 142 -19.98 14.43 -6.79
N VAL A 143 -20.87 15.03 -6.00
CA VAL A 143 -20.74 15.08 -4.53
C VAL A 143 -20.78 13.71 -3.86
N ALA A 144 -21.38 12.69 -4.50
CA ALA A 144 -21.40 11.34 -3.95
C ALA A 144 -20.00 10.72 -3.92
N SER A 145 -19.17 10.98 -4.94
CA SER A 145 -17.76 10.58 -4.95
C SER A 145 -16.95 11.28 -3.86
N LEU A 146 -17.23 12.57 -3.61
CA LEU A 146 -16.56 13.33 -2.55
C LEU A 146 -16.98 12.85 -1.15
N ALA A 147 -18.25 12.54 -0.95
CA ALA A 147 -18.74 11.92 0.28
C ALA A 147 -18.08 10.55 0.50
N GLY A 148 -17.92 9.76 -0.56
CA GLY A 148 -17.19 8.50 -0.51
C GLY A 148 -15.73 8.64 -0.04
N TYR A 149 -15.02 9.68 -0.51
CA TYR A 149 -13.69 10.01 0.01
C TYR A 149 -13.72 10.35 1.51
N ALA A 150 -14.63 11.22 1.93
CA ALA A 150 -14.77 11.60 3.33
C ALA A 150 -15.03 10.38 4.24
N ASP A 151 -15.87 9.44 3.80
CA ASP A 151 -16.18 8.21 4.53
C ASP A 151 -14.96 7.28 4.68
N ILE A 152 -14.10 7.21 3.66
CA ILE A 152 -12.84 6.45 3.71
C ILE A 152 -11.85 7.14 4.65
N PHE A 153 -11.66 8.45 4.52
CA PHE A 153 -10.71 9.19 5.37
C PHE A 153 -11.09 9.11 6.84
N TYR A 154 -12.38 9.21 7.14
CA TYR A 154 -12.90 9.05 8.50
C TYR A 154 -12.50 7.68 9.09
N ARG A 155 -12.61 6.61 8.29
CA ARG A 155 -12.19 5.27 8.70
C ARG A 155 -10.69 5.13 8.83
N ASN A 156 -9.90 5.77 7.97
CA ASN A 156 -8.44 5.75 8.12
C ASN A 156 -8.02 6.35 9.46
N VAL A 157 -8.58 7.51 9.81
CA VAL A 157 -8.30 8.19 11.08
C VAL A 157 -8.78 7.34 12.27
N ASN A 158 -9.98 6.77 12.21
CA ASN A 158 -10.49 5.90 13.27
C ASN A 158 -9.69 4.61 13.44
N SER A 159 -9.05 4.12 12.38
CA SER A 159 -8.20 2.91 12.40
C SER A 159 -6.75 3.20 12.82
N SER A 160 -6.35 4.48 12.81
CA SER A 160 -4.98 4.91 13.05
C SER A 160 -4.51 4.50 14.44
N GLY A 161 -3.43 3.71 14.51
CA GLY A 161 -2.92 3.16 15.77
C GLY A 161 -3.79 2.06 16.39
N VAL A 162 -4.80 1.56 15.66
CA VAL A 162 -5.66 0.44 16.09
C VAL A 162 -5.33 -0.83 15.30
N ILE A 163 -5.34 -0.73 13.98
CA ILE A 163 -4.92 -1.81 13.07
C ILE A 163 -3.86 -1.25 12.11
N PRO A 164 -2.88 -2.05 11.65
CA PRO A 164 -1.95 -1.61 10.63
C PRO A 164 -2.66 -1.31 9.30
N GLN A 165 -2.35 -0.16 8.72
CA GLN A 165 -2.87 0.32 7.45
C GLN A 165 -1.72 0.49 6.47
N ILE A 166 -1.73 -0.27 5.38
CA ILE A 166 -0.66 -0.23 4.36
C ILE A 166 -1.25 0.16 3.02
N SER A 167 -0.66 1.16 2.37
CA SER A 167 -1.03 1.58 1.02
C SER A 167 0.09 1.25 0.05
N VAL A 168 -0.25 0.60 -1.06
CA VAL A 168 0.65 0.39 -2.19
C VAL A 168 0.11 1.17 -3.39
N ILE A 169 0.98 1.91 -4.08
CA ILE A 169 0.63 2.72 -5.24
C ILE A 169 1.26 2.10 -6.48
N TYR A 170 0.43 1.67 -7.43
CA TYR A 170 0.87 0.99 -8.64
C TYR A 170 0.84 1.87 -9.89
N GLY A 171 0.09 2.96 -9.84
CA GLY A 171 -0.13 3.84 -10.97
C GLY A 171 -0.59 5.23 -10.55
N PRO A 172 -1.39 5.93 -11.38
CA PRO A 172 -1.94 7.22 -11.01
C PRO A 172 -2.66 7.16 -9.66
N CYS A 173 -2.41 8.17 -8.83
CA CYS A 173 -3.20 8.46 -7.65
C CYS A 173 -3.32 9.99 -7.55
N ALA A 174 -4.45 10.53 -8.00
CA ALA A 174 -4.60 11.97 -8.21
C ALA A 174 -5.75 12.59 -7.40
N GLY A 175 -5.61 13.87 -7.05
CA GLY A 175 -6.67 14.62 -6.39
C GLY A 175 -6.95 14.10 -4.98
N GLY A 176 -8.22 13.90 -4.66
CA GLY A 176 -8.62 13.39 -3.35
C GLY A 176 -8.06 12.00 -3.01
N ALA A 177 -7.71 11.18 -4.03
CA ALA A 177 -7.22 9.83 -3.82
C ALA A 177 -5.95 9.75 -2.98
N VAL A 178 -5.11 10.79 -3.02
CA VAL A 178 -3.81 10.79 -2.32
C VAL A 178 -3.94 10.89 -0.81
N TYR A 179 -5.05 11.43 -0.31
CA TYR A 179 -5.18 11.70 1.13
C TYR A 179 -5.34 10.42 1.95
N SER A 180 -5.98 9.37 1.41
CA SER A 180 -6.11 8.10 2.13
C SER A 180 -4.74 7.45 2.36
N PRO A 181 -3.90 7.21 1.33
CA PRO A 181 -2.54 6.73 1.54
C PRO A 181 -1.69 7.61 2.47
N ALA A 182 -1.80 8.94 2.36
CA ALA A 182 -1.02 9.86 3.20
C ALA A 182 -1.30 9.70 4.71
N VAL A 183 -2.49 9.24 5.09
CA VAL A 183 -2.88 9.00 6.49
C VAL A 183 -2.83 7.52 6.90
N THR A 184 -2.45 6.61 6.00
CA THR A 184 -2.09 5.23 6.39
C THR A 184 -0.70 5.18 7.02
N ASP A 185 -0.36 4.07 7.69
CA ASP A 185 0.89 3.97 8.44
C ASP A 185 2.11 3.90 7.50
N PHE A 186 1.99 3.12 6.41
CA PHE A 186 3.05 2.94 5.42
C PHE A 186 2.52 3.08 3.99
N THR A 187 3.22 3.88 3.19
CA THR A 187 3.02 4.02 1.75
C THR A 187 4.21 3.44 0.99
N ILE A 188 3.92 2.45 0.16
CA ILE A 188 4.84 1.80 -0.77
C ILE A 188 4.52 2.30 -2.19
N MET A 189 5.50 2.78 -2.92
CA MET A 189 5.31 3.23 -4.31
C MET A 189 6.15 2.36 -5.25
N VAL A 190 5.56 1.92 -6.36
CA VAL A 190 6.27 1.16 -7.40
C VAL A 190 7.00 2.11 -8.34
N ALA A 191 8.30 1.88 -8.54
CA ALA A 191 9.16 2.70 -9.37
C ALA A 191 8.66 2.77 -10.82
N ASN A 192 8.82 3.94 -11.45
CA ASN A 192 8.52 4.20 -12.87
C ASN A 192 7.06 4.03 -13.32
N SER A 193 6.18 3.41 -12.51
CA SER A 193 4.77 3.22 -12.86
C SER A 193 3.84 4.09 -12.02
N SER A 194 4.22 4.40 -10.78
CA SER A 194 3.34 5.05 -9.79
C SER A 194 3.66 6.54 -9.58
N TYR A 195 2.59 7.31 -9.33
CA TYR A 195 2.70 8.74 -9.03
C TYR A 195 1.53 9.24 -8.17
N MET A 196 1.81 10.20 -7.28
CA MET A 196 0.85 10.81 -6.37
C MET A 196 0.91 12.35 -6.43
N PHE A 197 -0.23 13.02 -6.61
CA PHE A 197 -0.32 14.47 -6.44
C PHE A 197 -1.76 14.94 -6.25
N ILE A 198 -1.94 16.04 -5.53
CA ILE A 198 -3.25 16.67 -5.37
C ILE A 198 -3.68 17.33 -6.70
N THR A 199 -2.79 18.11 -7.29
CA THR A 199 -3.06 18.88 -8.51
C THR A 199 -2.16 18.36 -9.62
N GLY A 200 -2.74 18.00 -10.76
CA GLY A 200 -1.97 17.43 -11.87
C GLY A 200 -1.12 18.46 -12.63
N PRO A 201 -0.11 18.01 -13.40
CA PRO A 201 0.84 18.89 -14.09
C PRO A 201 0.20 19.92 -15.02
N GLU A 202 -0.91 19.55 -15.68
CA GLU A 202 -1.62 20.46 -16.59
C GLU A 202 -2.16 21.70 -15.85
N ILE A 203 -2.72 21.50 -14.66
CA ILE A 203 -3.26 22.60 -13.84
C ILE A 203 -2.11 23.43 -13.26
N VAL A 204 -1.02 22.79 -12.81
CA VAL A 204 0.21 23.48 -12.35
C VAL A 204 0.70 24.42 -13.44
N ARG A 205 0.84 23.94 -14.67
CA ARG A 205 1.27 24.76 -15.82
C ARG A 205 0.33 25.93 -16.10
N THR A 206 -0.98 25.70 -16.14
CA THR A 206 -1.95 26.76 -16.46
C THR A 206 -2.00 27.84 -15.37
N VAL A 207 -1.80 27.50 -14.10
CA VAL A 207 -1.92 28.44 -12.98
C VAL A 207 -0.60 29.14 -12.65
N THR A 208 0.51 28.40 -12.67
CA THR A 208 1.82 28.89 -12.22
C THR A 208 2.79 29.21 -13.36
N GLY A 209 2.55 28.66 -14.56
CA GLY A 209 3.48 28.71 -15.68
C GLY A 209 4.61 27.67 -15.62
N GLU A 210 4.69 26.86 -14.56
CA GLU A 210 5.72 25.84 -14.41
C GLU A 210 5.39 24.59 -15.25
N GLU A 211 6.36 24.13 -16.04
CA GLU A 211 6.26 22.87 -16.78
C GLU A 211 6.98 21.77 -16.00
N VAL A 212 6.21 20.79 -15.55
CA VAL A 212 6.71 19.62 -14.81
C VAL A 212 6.09 18.35 -15.39
N THR A 213 6.84 17.27 -15.39
CA THR A 213 6.33 15.94 -15.77
C THR A 213 5.60 15.27 -14.58
N PHE A 214 4.89 14.16 -14.85
CA PHE A 214 4.27 13.36 -13.79
C PHE A 214 5.31 12.84 -12.78
N ASP A 215 6.46 12.37 -13.27
CA ASP A 215 7.53 11.82 -12.44
C ASP A 215 8.21 12.90 -11.59
N GLU A 216 8.46 14.09 -12.17
CA GLU A 216 9.04 15.22 -11.43
C GLU A 216 8.10 15.81 -10.39
N LEU A 217 6.78 15.78 -10.65
CA LEU A 217 5.80 16.34 -9.74
C LEU A 217 5.50 15.39 -8.55
N GLY A 218 5.38 14.10 -8.82
CA GLY A 218 4.90 13.15 -7.82
C GLY A 218 5.28 11.70 -8.09
N GLY A 219 6.36 11.44 -8.83
CA GLY A 219 6.84 10.09 -9.04
C GLY A 219 7.31 9.42 -7.75
N ALA A 220 7.39 8.09 -7.76
CA ALA A 220 7.80 7.29 -6.61
C ALA A 220 9.13 7.75 -5.96
N GLN A 221 10.10 8.16 -6.78
CA GLN A 221 11.40 8.66 -6.32
C GLN A 221 11.28 10.02 -5.61
N VAL A 222 10.47 10.94 -6.14
CA VAL A 222 10.21 12.25 -5.50
C VAL A 222 9.60 12.07 -4.10
N HIS A 223 8.70 11.09 -3.95
CA HIS A 223 8.08 10.83 -2.66
C HIS A 223 8.97 10.13 -1.65
N ASN A 224 9.90 9.29 -2.11
CA ASN A 224 10.87 8.61 -1.25
C ASN A 224 12.12 9.44 -0.94
N GLU A 225 12.49 10.43 -1.75
CA GLU A 225 13.71 11.22 -1.54
C GLU A 225 13.45 12.65 -1.03
N LYS A 226 12.40 13.30 -1.53
CA LYS A 226 12.19 14.75 -1.30
C LYS A 226 11.07 15.05 -0.33
N SER A 227 9.88 14.51 -0.57
CA SER A 227 8.71 14.86 0.26
C SER A 227 8.55 14.01 1.52
N GLY A 228 9.12 12.80 1.54
CA GLY A 228 8.97 11.84 2.65
C GLY A 228 7.56 11.24 2.78
N VAL A 229 6.68 11.44 1.78
CA VAL A 229 5.30 10.92 1.78
C VAL A 229 5.28 9.40 1.66
N ALA A 230 6.17 8.83 0.82
CA ALA A 230 6.34 7.38 0.69
C ALA A 230 7.51 6.92 1.56
N GLN A 231 7.34 5.76 2.19
CA GLN A 231 8.34 5.17 3.07
C GLN A 231 9.14 4.06 2.37
N LEU A 232 8.58 3.45 1.33
CA LEU A 232 9.21 2.36 0.60
C LEU A 232 9.07 2.58 -0.91
N LEU A 233 10.14 2.29 -1.63
CA LEU A 233 10.22 2.31 -3.09
C LEU A 233 10.43 0.88 -3.55
N ALA A 234 9.41 0.28 -4.17
CA ALA A 234 9.51 -1.03 -4.77
C ALA A 234 10.00 -0.92 -6.22
N ASP A 235 10.88 -1.82 -6.64
CA ASP A 235 11.40 -1.82 -8.02
C ASP A 235 10.32 -2.19 -9.04
N ASP A 236 9.44 -3.13 -8.68
CA ASP A 236 8.30 -3.57 -9.48
C ASP A 236 7.13 -4.03 -8.58
N GLU A 237 6.07 -4.57 -9.18
CA GLU A 237 4.91 -5.06 -8.41
C GLU A 237 5.26 -6.27 -7.54
N GLU A 238 6.16 -7.15 -7.97
CA GLU A 238 6.54 -8.36 -7.21
C GLU A 238 7.33 -8.00 -5.96
N ASP A 239 8.29 -7.09 -6.09
CA ASP A 239 9.03 -6.52 -4.97
C ASP A 239 8.09 -5.82 -3.98
N SER A 240 7.07 -5.12 -4.47
CA SER A 240 6.05 -4.51 -3.59
C SER A 240 5.30 -5.56 -2.75
N PHE A 241 5.02 -6.74 -3.30
CA PHE A 241 4.39 -7.82 -2.55
C PHE A 241 5.33 -8.37 -1.46
N TRP A 242 6.61 -8.55 -1.80
CA TRP A 242 7.62 -8.94 -0.82
C TRP A 242 7.71 -7.91 0.31
N MET A 243 7.75 -6.61 0.00
CA MET A 243 7.81 -5.54 1.00
C MET A 243 6.59 -5.54 1.93
N VAL A 244 5.38 -5.69 1.39
CA VAL A 244 4.15 -5.79 2.22
C VAL A 244 4.23 -7.00 3.15
N ARG A 245 4.63 -8.17 2.62
CA ARG A 245 4.77 -9.40 3.43
C ARG A 245 5.81 -9.23 4.53
N LYS A 246 6.98 -8.72 4.16
CA LYS A 246 8.10 -8.47 5.06
C LYS A 246 7.72 -7.49 6.16
N LEU A 247 7.11 -6.36 5.82
CA LEU A 247 6.62 -5.35 6.76
C LEU A 247 5.60 -5.96 7.73
N LEU A 248 4.57 -6.64 7.24
CA LEU A 248 3.56 -7.26 8.09
C LEU A 248 4.15 -8.34 9.00
N SER A 249 5.22 -9.02 8.58
CA SER A 249 5.92 -9.97 9.44
C SER A 249 6.47 -9.34 10.73
N TYR A 250 6.70 -8.02 10.78
CA TYR A 250 7.14 -7.32 11.99
C TYR A 250 5.98 -6.79 12.83
N LEU A 251 4.82 -6.52 12.23
CA LEU A 251 3.71 -5.85 12.89
C LEU A 251 2.74 -6.84 13.55
N PRO A 252 2.13 -6.51 14.71
CA PRO A 252 0.99 -7.25 15.25
C PRO A 252 -0.24 -7.08 14.35
N LEU A 253 -1.29 -7.88 14.55
CA LEU A 253 -2.54 -7.69 13.79
C LEU A 253 -3.30 -6.42 14.19
N ASN A 254 -3.17 -6.02 15.44
CA ASN A 254 -3.81 -4.86 16.05
C ASN A 254 -3.02 -4.41 17.30
N ASN A 255 -3.43 -3.29 17.88
CA ASN A 255 -2.74 -2.67 19.03
C ASN A 255 -2.93 -3.38 20.38
N LEU A 256 -3.73 -4.45 20.46
CA LEU A 256 -3.91 -5.26 21.67
C LEU A 256 -3.02 -6.52 21.68
N GLU A 257 -2.33 -6.79 20.57
CA GLU A 257 -1.43 -7.93 20.41
C GLU A 257 0.04 -7.49 20.43
N ALA A 258 0.89 -8.38 20.94
CA ALA A 258 2.33 -8.22 20.78
C ALA A 258 2.73 -8.51 19.31
N PRO A 259 3.82 -7.89 18.80
CA PRO A 259 4.43 -8.29 17.54
C PRO A 259 4.70 -9.81 17.49
N PRO A 260 4.69 -10.42 16.29
CA PRO A 260 4.91 -11.86 16.16
C PRO A 260 6.36 -12.24 16.51
N TYR A 261 6.50 -13.24 17.38
CA TYR A 261 7.77 -13.89 17.67
C TYR A 261 8.24 -14.74 16.49
N VAL A 262 9.53 -14.68 16.17
CA VAL A 262 10.18 -15.54 15.17
C VAL A 262 11.42 -16.17 15.78
N GLU A 263 11.59 -17.48 15.64
CA GLU A 263 12.77 -18.18 16.16
C GLU A 263 14.08 -17.48 15.73
N PRO A 264 14.92 -17.04 16.68
CA PRO A 264 16.14 -16.32 16.38
C PRO A 264 17.11 -17.19 15.58
N GLY A 265 18.05 -16.53 14.91
CA GLY A 265 19.22 -17.24 14.36
C GLY A 265 20.11 -17.81 15.48
N PRO A 266 21.19 -18.52 15.11
CA PRO A 266 22.24 -18.81 16.08
C PRO A 266 22.78 -17.50 16.68
N ASP A 267 23.21 -17.56 17.94
CA ASP A 267 23.89 -16.44 18.59
C ASP A 267 25.12 -16.02 17.78
N ALA A 268 25.44 -14.73 17.79
CA ALA A 268 26.65 -14.22 17.17
C ALA A 268 27.90 -14.79 17.86
N GLU A 269 28.91 -15.15 17.07
CA GLU A 269 30.18 -15.63 17.61
C GLU A 269 30.91 -14.49 18.34
N PRO A 270 31.72 -14.76 19.37
CA PRO A 270 32.48 -13.72 20.08
C PRO A 270 33.35 -12.84 19.17
N GLU A 271 33.84 -13.40 18.06
CA GLU A 271 34.62 -12.67 17.05
C GLU A 271 33.78 -11.60 16.32
N ASP A 272 32.48 -11.82 16.14
CA ASP A 272 31.60 -10.84 15.51
C ASP A 272 31.29 -9.68 16.45
N ALA A 273 31.16 -9.96 17.76
CA ALA A 273 31.07 -8.93 18.78
C ALA A 273 32.35 -8.08 18.85
N ALA A 274 33.53 -8.71 18.78
CA ALA A 274 34.82 -8.00 18.83
C ALA A 274 35.03 -7.04 17.64
N LYS A 275 34.39 -7.28 16.49
CA LYS A 275 34.45 -6.35 15.34
C LYS A 275 33.79 -5.01 15.66
N LEU A 276 32.78 -4.97 16.52
CA LEU A 276 32.10 -3.74 16.93
C LEU A 276 33.03 -2.78 17.67
N ASP A 277 34.00 -3.31 18.44
CA ASP A 277 34.99 -2.50 19.19
C ASP A 277 35.87 -1.63 18.27
N SER A 278 36.00 -2.03 17.00
CA SER A 278 36.86 -1.36 16.01
C SER A 278 36.08 -0.56 14.95
N LEU A 279 34.75 -0.58 15.00
CA LEU A 279 33.89 0.01 13.96
C LEU A 279 33.86 1.54 14.06
N VAL A 280 33.77 2.07 15.29
CA VAL A 280 33.82 3.52 15.53
C VAL A 280 35.27 4.00 15.38
N PRO A 281 35.57 4.92 14.44
CA PRO A 281 36.92 5.43 14.27
C PRO A 281 37.44 6.16 15.51
N VAL A 282 38.74 6.03 15.77
CA VAL A 282 39.42 6.78 16.85
C VAL A 282 39.40 8.29 16.58
N ASP A 283 39.46 8.69 15.30
CA ASP A 283 39.31 10.08 14.88
C ASP A 283 37.83 10.48 14.89
N SER A 284 37.46 11.41 15.76
CA SER A 284 36.09 11.90 15.95
C SER A 284 35.49 12.57 14.70
N PHE A 285 36.30 13.01 13.73
CA PHE A 285 35.83 13.62 12.49
C PHE A 285 35.61 12.60 11.37
N LYS A 286 36.08 11.35 11.54
CA LYS A 286 35.94 10.32 10.52
C LYS A 286 34.57 9.64 10.65
N PRO A 287 33.70 9.70 9.62
CA PRO A 287 32.40 9.04 9.67
C PRO A 287 32.53 7.51 9.55
N TYR A 288 31.48 6.81 10.00
CA TYR A 288 31.31 5.37 9.84
C TYR A 288 29.86 5.06 9.46
N ASP A 289 29.62 3.86 8.95
CA ASP A 289 28.27 3.43 8.59
C ASP A 289 27.54 2.86 9.79
N MET A 290 26.44 3.50 10.18
CA MET A 290 25.62 2.96 11.25
C MET A 290 24.90 1.65 10.85
N HIS A 291 24.74 1.37 9.54
CA HIS A 291 24.20 0.08 9.08
C HIS A 291 25.10 -1.10 9.45
N GLU A 292 26.43 -0.90 9.47
CA GLU A 292 27.37 -1.95 9.88
C GLU A 292 27.23 -2.30 11.36
N VAL A 293 26.79 -1.36 12.19
CA VAL A 293 26.47 -1.62 13.61
C VAL A 293 25.17 -2.39 13.71
N ILE A 294 24.11 -1.90 13.05
CA ILE A 294 22.77 -2.48 13.07
C ILE A 294 22.80 -3.95 12.63
N THR A 295 23.38 -4.23 11.47
CA THR A 295 23.43 -5.60 10.89
C THR A 295 24.25 -6.60 11.70
N ARG A 296 24.99 -6.16 12.72
CA ARG A 296 25.77 -7.04 13.62
C ARG A 296 25.12 -7.29 14.97
N ILE A 297 24.16 -6.45 15.36
CA ILE A 297 23.47 -6.55 16.65
C ILE A 297 22.21 -7.41 16.53
N PHE A 298 21.47 -7.27 15.42
CA PHE A 298 20.16 -7.88 15.27
C PHE A 298 20.21 -9.25 14.60
N ASP A 299 19.18 -10.05 14.89
CA ASP A 299 19.11 -11.45 14.50
C ASP A 299 19.32 -11.62 12.99
N ARG A 300 20.21 -12.53 12.60
CA ARG A 300 20.53 -12.87 11.19
C ARG A 300 21.03 -11.69 10.35
N GLY A 301 21.40 -10.57 10.99
CA GLY A 301 21.73 -9.30 10.31
C GLY A 301 20.56 -8.72 9.51
N ASP A 302 19.33 -9.13 9.82
CA ASP A 302 18.12 -8.73 9.12
C ASP A 302 17.65 -7.35 9.61
N PHE A 303 17.61 -6.37 8.71
CA PHE A 303 17.14 -5.02 8.97
C PHE A 303 16.24 -4.57 7.82
N PHE A 304 14.99 -4.26 8.15
CA PHE A 304 14.02 -3.72 7.22
C PHE A 304 13.92 -2.22 7.43
N GLU A 305 14.72 -1.47 6.67
CA GLU A 305 14.79 -0.02 6.76
C GLU A 305 13.51 0.65 6.24
N ILE A 306 13.09 1.72 6.93
CA ILE A 306 11.93 2.53 6.59
C ILE A 306 12.42 3.90 6.12
N ALA A 307 11.92 4.33 4.97
CA ALA A 307 12.32 5.56 4.28
C ALA A 307 13.86 5.70 4.08
N PRO A 308 14.54 4.67 3.52
CA PRO A 308 16.01 4.68 3.36
C PRO A 308 16.53 5.83 2.50
N LEU A 309 15.69 6.37 1.60
CA LEU A 309 16.05 7.44 0.68
C LEU A 309 15.71 8.85 1.20
N TYR A 310 14.95 8.95 2.29
CA TYR A 310 14.53 10.22 2.89
C TYR A 310 15.28 10.48 4.19
N ALA A 311 15.75 11.72 4.38
CA ALA A 311 16.47 12.14 5.58
C ALA A 311 17.57 11.14 6.00
N THR A 312 18.50 10.88 5.08
CA THR A 312 19.52 9.81 5.18
C THR A 312 20.50 9.98 6.35
N ASN A 313 20.44 11.12 7.05
CA ASN A 313 21.13 11.44 8.30
C ASN A 313 20.51 10.75 9.54
N LEU A 314 19.31 10.15 9.41
CA LEU A 314 18.68 9.32 10.43
C LEU A 314 18.15 8.02 9.80
N ILE A 315 18.53 6.90 10.38
CA ILE A 315 18.08 5.55 10.01
C ILE A 315 16.91 5.18 10.91
N THR A 316 15.82 4.71 10.31
CA THR A 316 14.69 4.11 11.02
C THR A 316 14.33 2.79 10.38
N GLY A 317 13.82 1.83 11.15
CA GLY A 317 13.37 0.57 10.59
C GLY A 317 13.06 -0.49 11.62
N PHE A 318 12.76 -1.70 11.14
CA PHE A 318 12.46 -2.86 11.95
C PHE A 318 13.56 -3.90 11.88
N ALA A 319 13.84 -4.53 13.02
CA ALA A 319 14.66 -5.74 13.09
C ALA A 319 14.08 -6.71 14.13
N ARG A 320 14.80 -7.80 14.41
CA ARG A 320 14.48 -8.69 15.53
C ARG A 320 15.67 -8.85 16.46
N LEU A 321 15.40 -8.96 17.75
CA LEU A 321 16.39 -9.27 18.78
C LEU A 321 15.88 -10.41 19.64
N LYS A 322 16.56 -11.56 19.60
CA LYS A 322 16.12 -12.80 20.25
C LYS A 322 14.69 -13.21 19.85
N GLY A 323 14.36 -12.95 18.59
CA GLY A 323 13.08 -13.29 17.97
C GLY A 323 11.96 -12.27 18.14
N GLU A 324 12.15 -11.25 18.97
CA GLU A 324 11.17 -10.19 19.21
C GLU A 324 11.37 -9.04 18.22
N THR A 325 10.29 -8.49 17.64
CA THR A 325 10.38 -7.29 16.81
C THR A 325 10.83 -6.08 17.61
N VAL A 326 11.80 -5.34 17.08
CA VAL A 326 12.29 -4.08 17.63
C VAL A 326 12.28 -2.98 16.56
N GLY A 327 11.93 -1.76 16.98
CA GLY A 327 12.09 -0.55 16.18
C GLY A 327 13.46 0.08 16.42
N ILE A 328 14.13 0.49 15.35
CA ILE A 328 15.46 1.10 15.39
C ILE A 328 15.33 2.57 15.00
N VAL A 329 16.00 3.44 15.76
CA VAL A 329 16.22 4.85 15.42
C VAL A 329 17.69 5.15 15.71
N ALA A 330 18.46 5.47 14.67
CA ALA A 330 19.90 5.67 14.80
C ALA A 330 20.40 6.80 13.90
N ASN A 331 21.28 7.66 14.42
CA ASN A 331 21.95 8.68 13.60
C ASN A 331 22.89 8.03 12.59
N GLN A 332 23.03 8.62 11.40
CA GLN A 332 23.93 8.15 10.34
C GLN A 332 25.10 9.13 10.15
N PRO A 333 26.27 8.88 10.76
CA PRO A 333 27.44 9.77 10.62
C PRO A 333 27.90 10.01 9.18
N LYS A 334 27.68 9.06 8.25
CA LYS A 334 28.01 9.24 6.82
C LYS A 334 27.16 10.30 6.11
N SER A 335 26.01 10.70 6.66
CA SER A 335 25.13 11.70 6.08
C SER A 335 24.92 12.87 7.03
N LEU A 336 25.25 14.09 6.59
CA LEU A 336 25.17 15.32 7.39
C LEU A 336 25.80 15.20 8.79
N ALA A 337 26.87 14.39 8.93
CA ALA A 337 27.51 14.07 10.21
C ALA A 337 26.56 13.49 11.27
N GLY A 338 25.45 12.86 10.87
CA GLY A 338 24.44 12.31 11.78
C GLY A 338 23.61 13.37 12.51
N THR A 339 23.68 14.64 12.09
CA THR A 339 22.96 15.74 12.73
C THR A 339 21.46 15.62 12.48
N LEU A 340 20.64 16.05 13.44
CA LEU A 340 19.20 16.14 13.27
C LEU A 340 18.81 17.43 12.57
N ASP A 341 17.99 17.32 11.54
CA ASP A 341 17.36 18.43 10.84
C ASP A 341 15.82 18.26 10.85
N ILE A 342 15.10 19.12 10.13
CA ILE A 342 13.63 19.07 10.07
C ILE A 342 13.16 17.71 9.54
N ASN A 343 13.74 17.25 8.42
CA ASN A 343 13.31 16.03 7.75
C ASN A 343 13.61 14.80 8.60
N ALA A 344 14.80 14.70 9.21
CA ALA A 344 15.14 13.61 10.12
C ALA A 344 14.26 13.62 11.37
N SER A 345 13.92 14.80 11.90
CA SER A 345 13.02 14.91 13.06
C SER A 345 11.61 14.41 12.72
N VAL A 346 11.08 14.75 11.54
CA VAL A 346 9.78 14.25 11.06
C VAL A 346 9.83 12.74 10.83
N LYS A 347 10.89 12.22 10.20
CA LYS A 347 11.10 10.78 9.96
C LYS A 347 11.21 9.99 11.28
N GLY A 348 11.97 10.49 12.25
CA GLY A 348 12.18 9.79 13.53
C GLY A 348 11.00 9.86 14.49
N ALA A 349 10.09 10.82 14.31
CA ALA A 349 8.94 11.02 15.19
C ALA A 349 7.72 10.17 14.83
N ARG A 350 7.60 9.74 13.57
CA ARG A 350 6.48 8.94 13.06
C ARG A 350 6.88 7.49 12.91
#